data_AF-A0A8T3ZUJ7-F1
#
_entry.id   AF-A0A8T3ZUJ7-F1
#
_cell.length_a   1.000
_cell.length_b   1.000
_cell.length_c   1.000
_cell.angle_alpha   90.00
_cell.angle_beta   90.00
_cell.angle_gamma   90.00
#
_symmetry.space_group_name_H-M   'P 1'
#
loop_
_entity.id
_entity.type
_entity.pdbx_description
1 polymer ?
#
loop_
_entity_poly.entity_id
_entity_poly.type
_entity_poly.pdbx_seq_one_letter_code
_entity_poly.pdbx_strand_id
1 'polypeptide(L)'
;MEITIEPWKKLIIHEVIEYNFDDWVTQIAFGSKTGGGAIPSINWVNGIVFQSFNFPDTNIIVEEKIKGILHWSSVMFAVKEKYEKQIIKDNATINLVDVSVNEIFKELSEQLKTHSKYAKN
;
A
#
# COMPACT_ATOMS: atom_id res chain seq x y z
N MET A 1 34.65 -6.43 5.74
CA MET A 1 33.37 -5.69 5.66
C MET A 1 32.28 -6.72 5.60
N GLU A 2 31.34 -6.68 6.54
CA GLU A 2 30.19 -7.58 6.61
C GLU A 2 28.95 -6.78 6.22
N ILE A 3 28.09 -7.37 5.37
CA ILE A 3 26.83 -6.77 4.93
C ILE A 3 25.71 -7.70 5.38
N THR A 4 24.77 -7.19 6.17
CA THR A 4 23.62 -7.93 6.68
C THR A 4 22.33 -7.27 6.18
N ILE A 5 21.38 -8.09 5.69
CA ILE A 5 20.02 -7.66 5.34
C ILE A 5 19.11 -8.10 6.47
N GLU A 6 18.64 -7.14 7.28
CA GLU A 6 17.72 -7.41 8.39
C GLU A 6 16.28 -7.07 7.99
N PRO A 7 15.40 -8.06 7.75
CA PRO A 7 14.00 -7.80 7.46
C PRO A 7 13.28 -7.27 8.70
N TRP A 8 12.19 -6.53 8.50
CA TRP A 8 11.28 -6.19 9.59
C TRP A 8 10.71 -7.46 10.22
N LYS A 9 10.64 -7.49 11.54
CA LYS A 9 10.13 -8.62 12.33
C LYS A 9 8.63 -8.51 12.56
N LYS A 10 8.09 -7.29 12.55
CA LYS A 10 6.67 -7.00 12.82
C LYS A 10 6.24 -5.73 12.11
N LEU A 11 5.10 -5.79 11.44
CA LEU A 11 4.39 -4.61 10.95
C LEU A 11 3.15 -4.38 11.83
N ILE A 12 2.99 -3.17 12.36
CA ILE A 12 1.82 -2.74 13.12
C ILE A 12 1.10 -1.66 12.32
N ILE A 13 -0.17 -1.92 12.00
CA ILE A 13 -1.03 -0.99 11.26
C ILE A 13 -2.08 -0.48 12.25
N HIS A 14 -2.16 0.84 12.40
CA HIS A 14 -3.04 1.46 13.40
C HIS A 14 -4.41 1.81 12.85
N GLU A 15 -4.55 1.92 11.52
CA GLU A 15 -5.83 2.16 10.86
C GLU A 15 -5.86 1.46 9.49
N VAL A 16 -6.99 0.83 9.16
CA VAL A 16 -7.21 0.15 7.89
C VAL A 16 -8.47 0.72 7.24
N ILE A 17 -8.32 1.22 6.00
CA ILE A 17 -9.39 1.89 5.26
C ILE A 17 -9.60 1.17 3.94
N GLU A 18 -10.75 0.52 3.79
CA GLU A 18 -11.13 -0.15 2.55
C GLU A 18 -11.95 0.78 1.64
N TYR A 19 -11.51 0.90 0.39
CA TYR A 19 -12.25 1.57 -0.67
C TYR A 19 -12.84 0.57 -1.67
N ASN A 20 -13.91 1.00 -2.35
CA ASN A 20 -14.20 0.42 -3.65
C ASN A 20 -13.09 0.82 -4.64
N PHE A 21 -12.60 -0.12 -5.45
CA PHE A 21 -11.48 0.13 -6.35
C PHE A 21 -11.78 1.24 -7.36
N ASP A 22 -12.94 1.23 -8.01
CA ASP A 22 -13.27 2.21 -9.05
C ASP A 22 -13.43 3.62 -8.47
N ASP A 23 -14.04 3.73 -7.30
CA ASP A 23 -14.19 5.01 -6.59
C ASP A 23 -12.82 5.58 -6.18
N TRP A 24 -11.93 4.73 -5.66
CA TRP A 24 -10.60 5.16 -5.23
C TRP A 24 -9.71 5.59 -6.41
N VAL A 25 -9.70 4.81 -7.49
CA VAL A 25 -9.00 5.15 -8.73
C VAL A 25 -9.51 6.47 -9.29
N THR A 26 -10.82 6.71 -9.24
CA THR A 26 -11.42 7.98 -9.64
C THR A 26 -10.91 9.14 -8.78
N GLN A 27 -10.86 8.97 -7.45
CA GLN A 27 -10.32 9.97 -6.53
C GLN A 27 -8.84 10.28 -6.80
N ILE A 28 -8.01 9.25 -7.03
CA ILE A 28 -6.60 9.41 -7.37
C ILE A 28 -6.44 10.15 -8.70
N ALA A 29 -7.23 9.77 -9.72
CA ALA A 29 -7.23 10.41 -11.03
C ALA A 29 -7.56 11.91 -10.91
N PHE A 30 -8.59 12.28 -10.14
CA PHE A 30 -8.93 13.69 -9.89
C PHE A 30 -7.80 14.45 -9.18
N GLY A 31 -7.20 13.86 -8.14
CA GLY A 31 -6.09 14.49 -7.41
C GLY A 31 -4.83 14.70 -8.26
N SER A 32 -4.54 13.77 -9.19
CA SER A 32 -3.36 13.89 -10.07
C SER A 32 -3.44 15.08 -11.03
N LYS A 33 -4.66 15.46 -11.47
CA LYS A 33 -4.89 16.59 -12.39
C LYS A 33 -4.59 17.93 -11.74
N THR A 34 -4.80 18.06 -10.43
CA THR A 34 -4.56 19.31 -9.69
C THR A 34 -3.13 19.38 -9.12
N GLY A 35 -2.43 18.25 -9.02
CA GLY A 35 -1.11 18.12 -8.38
C GLY A 35 0.12 18.37 -9.26
N GLY A 36 -0.01 18.95 -10.45
CA GLY A 36 1.15 19.37 -11.26
C GLY A 36 1.77 18.27 -12.15
N GLY A 37 1.04 17.20 -12.47
CA GLY A 37 1.36 16.32 -13.60
C GLY A 37 2.24 15.09 -13.30
N ALA A 38 2.57 14.81 -12.04
CA ALA A 38 3.19 13.53 -11.69
C ALA A 38 2.18 12.38 -11.83
N ILE A 39 2.61 11.26 -12.45
CA ILE A 39 1.78 10.05 -12.58
C ILE A 39 1.75 9.37 -11.20
N PRO A 40 0.59 9.30 -10.52
CA PRO A 40 0.50 8.64 -9.22
C PRO A 40 0.77 7.14 -9.36
N SER A 41 1.31 6.56 -8.29
CA SER A 41 1.58 5.13 -8.21
C SER A 41 0.90 4.53 -6.97
N ILE A 42 0.34 3.35 -7.14
CA ILE A 42 -0.25 2.53 -6.06
C ILE A 42 0.39 1.14 -6.09
N ASN A 43 0.66 0.59 -4.91
CA ASN A 43 1.26 -0.74 -4.82
C ASN A 43 0.20 -1.79 -5.11
N TRP A 44 0.58 -2.87 -5.77
CA TRP A 44 -0.24 -4.05 -5.99
C TRP A 44 0.49 -5.30 -5.49
N VAL A 45 -0.25 -6.17 -4.81
CA VAL A 45 0.25 -7.48 -4.36
C VAL A 45 -0.92 -8.43 -4.21
N ASN A 46 -0.81 -9.62 -4.82
CA ASN A 46 -1.74 -10.74 -4.66
C ASN A 46 -3.23 -10.36 -4.69
N GLY A 47 -3.64 -9.49 -5.61
CA GLY A 47 -5.04 -9.10 -5.76
C GLY A 47 -5.50 -7.94 -4.87
N ILE A 48 -4.59 -7.27 -4.17
CA ILE A 48 -4.85 -6.06 -3.37
C ILE A 48 -4.02 -4.90 -3.92
N VAL A 49 -4.65 -3.73 -4.05
CA VAL A 49 -3.94 -2.46 -4.18
C VAL A 49 -3.91 -1.73 -2.85
N PHE A 50 -2.78 -1.08 -2.52
CA PHE A 50 -2.66 -0.36 -1.27
C PHE A 50 -1.72 0.85 -1.33
N GLN A 51 -1.93 1.76 -0.38
CA GLN A 51 -1.00 2.82 0.01
C GLN A 51 -0.84 2.77 1.53
N SER A 52 0.40 2.91 1.99
CA SER A 52 0.75 2.92 3.41
C SER A 52 1.24 4.29 3.84
N PHE A 53 0.83 4.71 5.03
CA PHE A 53 1.25 5.98 5.62
C PHE A 53 2.06 5.70 6.90
N ASN A 54 3.17 6.41 7.08
CA ASN A 54 4.04 6.25 8.24
C ASN A 54 3.70 7.28 9.32
N PHE A 55 3.99 6.93 10.58
CA PHE A 55 4.15 7.96 11.60
C PHE A 55 5.37 8.85 11.30
N PRO A 56 5.37 10.12 11.75
CA PRO A 56 6.57 10.93 11.78
C PRO A 56 7.68 10.24 12.59
N ASP A 57 8.93 10.42 12.16
CA ASP A 57 10.07 9.90 12.89
C ASP A 57 10.27 10.68 14.19
N THR A 58 9.87 10.05 15.29
CA THR A 58 10.16 10.48 16.65
C THR A 58 11.13 9.48 17.29
N ASN A 59 11.76 9.85 18.41
CA ASN A 59 12.70 8.96 19.11
C ASN A 59 12.09 7.57 19.40
N ILE A 60 10.82 7.53 19.79
CA ILE A 60 10.10 6.28 20.09
C ILE A 60 9.92 5.43 18.81
N ILE A 61 9.43 6.04 17.73
CA ILE A 61 9.21 5.33 16.45
C ILE A 61 10.53 4.82 15.86
N VAL A 62 11.61 5.61 15.95
CA VAL A 62 12.93 5.21 15.48
C VAL A 62 13.49 4.06 16.31
N GLU A 63 13.33 4.08 17.63
CA GLU A 63 13.76 2.99 18.51
C GLU A 63 13.04 1.67 18.18
N GLU A 64 11.73 1.70 17.92
CA GLU A 64 10.97 0.53 17.47
C GLU A 64 11.43 0.03 16.09
N LYS A 65 11.66 0.94 15.13
CA LYS A 65 12.20 0.58 13.81
C LYS A 65 13.55 -0.14 13.93
N ILE A 66 14.48 0.36 14.75
CA ILE A 66 15.77 -0.29 14.97
C ILE A 66 15.61 -1.69 15.57
N LYS A 67 14.59 -1.93 16.39
CA LYS A 67 14.26 -3.26 16.93
C LYS A 67 13.59 -4.19 15.91
N GLY A 68 13.31 -3.69 14.70
CA GLY A 68 12.66 -4.41 13.61
C GLY A 68 11.13 -4.31 13.62
N ILE A 69 10.56 -3.34 14.34
CA ILE A 69 9.10 -3.13 14.41
C ILE A 69 8.74 -1.89 13.58
N LEU A 70 7.97 -2.10 12.50
CA LEU A 70 7.51 -1.05 11.62
C LEU A 70 6.09 -0.62 11.99
N HIS A 71 5.87 0.69 12.13
CA HIS A 71 4.56 1.26 12.44
C HIS A 71 4.05 2.07 11.25
N TRP A 72 2.92 1.65 10.71
CA TRP A 72 2.14 2.42 9.75
C TRP A 72 0.94 3.05 10.44
N SER A 73 0.78 4.35 10.28
CA SER A 73 -0.35 5.09 10.83
C SER A 73 -1.65 4.61 10.20
N SER A 74 -1.67 4.44 8.88
CA SER A 74 -2.81 3.86 8.17
C SER A 74 -2.40 3.10 6.92
N VAL A 75 -3.27 2.17 6.51
CA VAL A 75 -3.25 1.54 5.19
C VAL A 75 -4.59 1.78 4.52
N MET A 76 -4.53 2.39 3.34
CA MET A 76 -5.66 2.48 2.43
C MET A 76 -5.54 1.35 1.42
N PHE A 77 -6.62 0.61 1.17
CA PHE A 77 -6.58 -0.51 0.24
C PHE A 77 -7.89 -0.73 -0.52
N ALA A 78 -7.82 -1.48 -1.62
CA ALA A 78 -8.97 -1.99 -2.35
C ALA A 78 -8.66 -3.34 -3.01
N VAL A 79 -9.69 -4.13 -3.27
CA VAL A 79 -9.56 -5.41 -4.00
C VAL A 79 -9.39 -5.16 -5.49
N LYS A 80 -8.32 -5.73 -6.07
CA LYS A 80 -7.98 -5.69 -7.50
C LYS A 80 -7.30 -6.99 -7.90
N GLU A 81 -8.09 -8.03 -8.14
CA GLU A 81 -7.60 -9.41 -8.35
C GLU A 81 -6.53 -9.55 -9.45
N LYS A 82 -6.69 -8.83 -10.56
CA LYS A 82 -5.77 -8.91 -11.70
C LYS A 82 -4.75 -7.78 -11.63
N TYR A 83 -3.48 -8.12 -11.75
CA TYR A 83 -2.44 -7.13 -11.96
C TYR A 83 -2.55 -6.53 -13.36
N GLU A 84 -2.40 -5.21 -13.43
CA GLU A 84 -2.23 -4.44 -14.65
C GLU A 84 -1.12 -3.43 -14.36
N LYS A 85 -0.29 -3.07 -15.34
CA LYS A 85 0.82 -2.11 -15.09
C LYS A 85 0.31 -0.68 -14.89
N GLN A 86 -0.80 -0.34 -15.54
CA GLN A 86 -1.35 1.00 -15.59
C GLN A 86 -2.87 0.93 -15.65
N ILE A 87 -3.51 1.93 -15.05
CA ILE A 87 -4.94 2.20 -15.17
C ILE A 87 -5.08 3.55 -15.84
N ILE A 88 -5.95 3.63 -16.86
CA ILE A 88 -6.32 4.90 -17.49
C ILE A 88 -7.74 5.23 -17.04
N LYS A 89 -7.90 6.36 -16.35
CA LYS A 89 -9.20 6.85 -15.86
C LYS A 89 -9.31 8.35 -16.12
N ASP A 90 -10.33 8.78 -16.85
CA ASP A 90 -10.62 10.18 -17.16
C ASP A 90 -9.39 10.97 -17.69
N ASN A 91 -8.63 10.37 -18.61
CA ASN A 91 -7.37 10.90 -19.16
C ASN A 91 -6.22 11.06 -18.14
N ALA A 92 -6.36 10.58 -16.91
CA ALA A 92 -5.26 10.40 -15.97
C ALA A 92 -4.73 8.96 -16.06
N THR A 93 -3.41 8.83 -15.99
CA THR A 93 -2.73 7.54 -15.88
C THR A 93 -2.37 7.30 -14.42
N ILE A 94 -2.57 6.09 -13.93
CA ILE A 94 -2.16 5.65 -12.58
C ILE A 94 -1.32 4.39 -12.76
N ASN A 95 -0.11 4.39 -12.20
CA ASN A 95 0.77 3.22 -12.23
C ASN A 95 0.42 2.26 -11.10
N LEU A 96 0.46 0.97 -11.40
CA LEU A 96 0.37 -0.12 -10.45
C LEU A 96 1.74 -0.80 -10.35
N VAL A 97 2.35 -0.71 -9.17
CA VAL A 97 3.67 -1.29 -8.92
C VAL A 97 3.50 -2.66 -8.32
N ASP A 98 3.94 -3.70 -9.01
CA ASP A 98 3.98 -5.05 -8.44
C ASP A 98 5.06 -5.11 -7.36
N VAL A 99 4.63 -5.23 -6.10
CA VAL A 99 5.51 -5.32 -4.93
C VAL A 99 5.52 -6.71 -4.32
N SER A 100 5.09 -7.72 -5.08
CA SER A 100 5.00 -9.13 -4.64
C SER A 100 6.34 -9.76 -4.26
N VAL A 101 7.48 -9.14 -4.56
CA VAL A 101 8.79 -9.61 -4.08
C VAL A 101 8.97 -9.46 -2.56
N ASN A 102 8.20 -8.58 -1.92
CA ASN A 102 8.28 -8.34 -0.48
C ASN A 102 7.33 -9.27 0.28
N GLU A 103 7.89 -10.21 1.05
CA GLU A 103 7.11 -11.20 1.81
C GLU A 103 6.13 -10.56 2.81
N ILE A 104 6.51 -9.45 3.47
CA ILE A 104 5.60 -8.72 4.37
C ILE A 104 4.39 -8.19 3.62
N PHE A 105 4.55 -7.78 2.35
CA PHE A 105 3.44 -7.30 1.56
C PHE A 105 2.54 -8.44 1.07
N LYS A 106 3.08 -9.65 0.89
CA LYS A 106 2.23 -10.83 0.65
C LYS A 106 1.39 -11.15 1.88
N GLU A 107 1.99 -11.21 3.07
CA GLU A 107 1.25 -11.44 4.32
C GLU A 107 0.23 -10.32 4.57
N LEU A 108 0.62 -9.06 4.35
CA LEU A 108 -0.30 -7.92 4.40
C LEU A 108 -1.51 -8.13 3.51
N SER A 109 -1.31 -8.57 2.26
CA SER A 109 -2.41 -8.78 1.32
C SER A 109 -3.41 -9.83 1.82
N GLU A 110 -2.93 -10.89 2.46
CA GLU A 110 -3.77 -11.93 3.05
C GLU A 110 -4.57 -11.37 4.22
N GLN A 111 -3.91 -10.63 5.12
CA GLN A 111 -4.58 -9.97 6.24
C GLN A 111 -5.61 -8.93 5.77
N LEU A 112 -5.32 -8.12 4.75
CA LEU A 112 -6.26 -7.13 4.24
C LEU A 112 -7.48 -7.80 3.58
N LYS A 113 -7.29 -8.94 2.90
CA LYS A 113 -8.40 -9.72 2.34
C LYS A 113 -9.35 -10.23 3.42
N THR A 114 -8.86 -10.65 4.60
CA THR A 114 -9.76 -11.09 5.68
C THR A 114 -10.59 -9.96 6.28
N HIS A 115 -10.13 -8.70 6.14
CA HIS A 115 -10.86 -7.51 6.59
C HIS A 115 -11.74 -6.89 5.49
N SER A 116 -11.65 -7.39 4.26
CA SER A 116 -12.30 -6.83 3.09
C SER A 116 -13.76 -7.24 3.01
N LYS A 117 -14.65 -6.28 2.72
CA LYS A 117 -16.05 -6.56 2.36
C LYS A 117 -16.23 -6.87 0.88
N TYR A 118 -15.22 -6.58 0.05
CA TYR A 118 -15.24 -6.83 -1.40
C TYR A 118 -14.49 -8.10 -1.82
N ALA A 119 -13.70 -8.70 -0.93
CA ALA A 119 -13.08 -9.99 -1.18
C ALA A 119 -14.15 -11.08 -1.27
N LYS A 120 -14.03 -11.95 -2.28
CA LYS A 120 -14.89 -13.13 -2.36
C LYS A 120 -14.34 -14.16 -1.38
N ASN A 121 -15.18 -14.60 -0.43
CA ASN A 121 -14.92 -15.77 0.41
C ASN A 121 -14.69 -17.03 -0.44
#